data_AF-A0A3D0RVT9-F1
#
_entry.id   AF-A0A3D0RVT9-F1
#
_cell.length_a   1.000
_cell.length_b   1.000
_cell.length_c   1.000
_cell.angle_alpha   90.00
_cell.angle_beta   90.00
_cell.angle_gamma   90.00
#
_symmetry.space_group_name_H-M   'P 1'
#
loop_
_entity.id
_entity.type
_entity.pdbx_description
1 polymer ?
#
loop_
_entity_poly.entity_id
_entity_poly.type
_entity_poly.pdbx_seq_one_letter_code
_entity_poly.pdbx_strand_id
1 'polypeptide(L)'
;MDFDQYVAARYGRLVEHAVLCGCAEGEAGNCVDRVLVEQRRAIGRAEDPDPLVHEAIERAIAGTPEPRRLTGPLVALGLVGVVVGTVVALTYRPAPGPMPSLFALDGARAQQQLEAQGYDVVLRPVRACEPDGLVLGSEPAAGQLVQDGATVTVRTAVPSGTNCDALYGFRSDAWQFVGFALGGPPPGFARTVTIVVDGWDPWRLDHVAAIDPARWGELMTTIAETARTTAPTPNGMPRLTVRTSLIPESLCGVPHPDGTQGRAVLRIEIDPRPEGVQNGCPLTIDLYRSQDRTIDGVVVYTPKDLDRDVGLASG
;
A
#
# COMPACT_ATOMS: atom_id res chain seq x y z
N MET A 1 -44.75 -31.59 65.48
CA MET A 1 -44.49 -32.67 64.51
C MET A 1 -43.02 -32.60 64.20
N ASP A 2 -42.31 -33.72 64.32
CA ASP A 2 -40.87 -33.79 64.05
C ASP A 2 -40.60 -33.56 62.55
N PHE A 3 -39.48 -32.93 62.19
CA PHE A 3 -39.15 -32.65 60.80
C PHE A 3 -39.05 -33.95 59.99
N ASP A 4 -38.49 -34.99 60.59
CA ASP A 4 -38.35 -36.30 59.95
C ASP A 4 -39.73 -36.98 59.74
N GLN A 5 -40.67 -36.78 60.68
CA GLN A 5 -42.04 -37.25 60.52
C GLN A 5 -42.78 -36.50 59.41
N TYR A 6 -42.53 -35.20 59.26
CA TYR A 6 -43.11 -34.39 58.19
C TYR A 6 -42.58 -34.80 56.81
N VAL A 7 -41.27 -35.03 56.69
CA VAL A 7 -40.63 -35.49 55.44
C VAL A 7 -41.13 -36.88 55.07
N ALA A 8 -41.21 -37.81 56.03
CA ALA A 8 -41.74 -39.15 55.80
C ALA A 8 -43.21 -39.14 55.35
N ALA A 9 -44.04 -38.29 55.97
CA ALA A 9 -45.44 -38.13 55.55
C ALA A 9 -45.58 -37.54 54.14
N ARG A 10 -44.72 -36.57 53.77
CA ARG A 10 -44.74 -35.98 52.42
C ARG A 10 -44.25 -36.98 51.37
N TYR A 11 -43.22 -37.75 51.67
CA TYR A 11 -42.74 -38.83 50.80
C TYR A 11 -43.81 -39.91 50.61
N GLY A 12 -44.51 -40.31 51.67
CA GLY A 12 -45.62 -41.27 51.59
C GLY A 12 -46.71 -40.85 50.60
N ARG A 13 -47.08 -39.55 50.58
CA ARG A 13 -48.06 -39.02 49.62
C ARG A 13 -47.59 -39.08 48.17
N LEU A 14 -46.29 -38.89 47.91
CA LEU A 14 -45.73 -39.01 46.57
C LEU A 14 -45.74 -40.47 46.08
N VAL A 15 -45.48 -41.42 46.98
CA VAL A 15 -45.57 -42.85 46.67
C VAL A 15 -47.01 -43.26 46.37
N GLU A 16 -47.97 -42.82 47.19
CA GLU A 16 -49.41 -43.03 46.92
C GLU A 16 -49.82 -42.44 45.57
N HIS A 17 -49.37 -41.22 45.26
CA HIS A 17 -49.63 -40.58 43.99
C HIS A 17 -49.03 -41.36 42.81
N ALA A 18 -47.79 -41.84 42.93
CA ALA A 18 -47.16 -42.67 41.90
C ALA A 18 -47.94 -43.97 41.64
N VAL A 19 -48.50 -44.60 42.68
CA VAL A 19 -49.38 -45.78 42.54
C VAL A 19 -50.69 -45.41 41.83
N LEU A 20 -51.32 -44.29 42.20
CA LEU A 20 -52.53 -43.80 41.54
C LEU A 20 -52.29 -43.48 40.05
N CYS A 21 -51.10 -43.00 39.69
CA CYS A 21 -50.68 -42.76 38.32
C CYS A 21 -50.33 -44.04 37.54
N GLY A 22 -50.41 -45.22 38.17
CA GLY A 22 -50.25 -46.52 37.53
C GLY A 22 -48.91 -47.23 37.78
N CYS A 23 -48.08 -46.75 38.71
CA CYS A 23 -46.87 -47.46 39.11
C CYS A 23 -47.21 -48.68 39.97
N ALA A 24 -46.48 -49.78 39.80
CA ALA A 24 -46.64 -50.96 40.65
C ALA A 24 -46.27 -50.63 42.11
N GLU A 25 -47.07 -51.11 43.07
CA GLU A 25 -46.93 -50.75 44.50
C GLU A 25 -45.54 -51.06 45.08
N GLY A 26 -44.90 -52.15 44.61
CA GLY A 26 -43.54 -52.51 45.00
C GLY A 26 -42.42 -51.69 44.34
N GLU A 27 -42.73 -50.89 43.30
CA GLU A 27 -41.77 -50.10 42.53
C GLU A 27 -41.96 -48.58 42.70
N ALA A 28 -43.10 -48.15 43.25
CA ALA A 28 -43.47 -46.75 43.40
C ALA A 28 -42.43 -45.93 44.20
N GLY A 29 -41.85 -46.51 45.25
CA GLY A 29 -40.76 -45.87 46.00
C GLY A 29 -39.53 -45.58 45.12
N ASN A 30 -39.07 -46.57 44.36
CA ASN A 30 -37.92 -46.42 43.46
C ASN A 30 -38.19 -45.40 42.34
N CYS A 31 -39.44 -45.33 41.87
CA CYS A 31 -39.85 -44.35 40.87
C CYS A 31 -39.75 -42.91 41.40
N VAL A 32 -40.28 -42.67 42.60
CA VAL A 32 -40.22 -41.36 43.27
C VAL A 32 -38.77 -40.97 43.57
N ASP A 33 -37.97 -41.89 44.11
CA ASP A 33 -36.54 -41.64 44.40
C ASP A 33 -35.77 -41.22 43.15
N ARG A 34 -36.00 -41.91 42.02
CA ARG A 34 -35.38 -41.55 40.74
C ARG A 34 -35.75 -40.14 40.30
N VAL A 35 -37.03 -39.79 40.34
CA VAL A 35 -37.52 -38.45 39.94
C VAL A 35 -36.94 -37.36 40.84
N LEU A 36 -36.89 -37.56 42.16
CA LEU A 36 -36.31 -36.61 43.10
C LEU A 36 -34.81 -36.40 42.88
N VAL A 37 -34.08 -37.46 42.51
CA VAL A 37 -32.66 -37.37 42.15
C VAL A 37 -32.47 -36.62 40.83
N GLU A 38 -33.23 -36.96 39.79
CA GLU A 38 -33.14 -36.36 38.45
C GLU A 38 -33.51 -34.87 38.48
N GLN A 39 -34.57 -34.51 39.22
CA GLN A 39 -35.09 -33.14 39.30
C GLN A 39 -34.52 -32.32 40.46
N ARG A 40 -33.56 -32.85 41.23
CA ARG A 40 -32.98 -32.22 42.44
C ARG A 40 -32.63 -30.73 42.25
N ARG A 41 -32.02 -30.38 41.10
CA ARG A 41 -31.61 -29.00 40.80
C ARG A 41 -32.78 -28.08 40.50
N ALA A 42 -33.84 -28.58 39.87
CA ALA A 42 -35.04 -27.81 39.56
C ALA A 42 -35.87 -27.59 40.84
N ILE A 43 -36.04 -28.65 41.63
CA ILE A 43 -36.71 -28.61 42.94
C ILE A 43 -36.03 -27.59 43.87
N GLY A 44 -34.69 -27.60 43.96
CA GLY A 44 -33.96 -26.68 44.83
C GLY A 44 -34.03 -25.20 44.44
N ARG A 45 -34.54 -24.87 43.25
CA ARG A 45 -34.74 -23.47 42.79
C ARG A 45 -36.22 -23.07 42.75
N ALA A 46 -37.13 -24.01 42.92
CA ALA A 46 -38.56 -23.76 42.83
C ALA A 46 -39.08 -23.16 44.13
N GLU A 47 -39.94 -22.14 44.01
CA GLU A 47 -40.61 -21.53 45.16
C GLU A 47 -41.68 -22.47 45.76
N ASP A 48 -42.32 -23.28 44.91
CA ASP A 48 -43.14 -24.43 45.31
C ASP A 48 -42.76 -25.68 44.48
N PRO A 49 -42.16 -26.71 45.09
CA PRO A 49 -41.69 -27.89 44.38
C PRO A 49 -42.77 -28.93 44.09
N ASP A 50 -43.94 -28.86 44.72
CA ASP A 50 -44.93 -29.95 44.62
C ASP A 50 -45.44 -30.17 43.19
N PRO A 51 -45.88 -29.14 42.44
CA PRO A 51 -46.38 -29.34 41.07
C PRO A 51 -45.32 -29.96 40.14
N LEU A 52 -44.05 -29.56 40.30
CA LEU A 52 -42.94 -30.05 39.48
C LEU A 52 -42.64 -31.53 39.72
N VAL A 53 -42.73 -31.98 40.98
CA VAL A 53 -42.49 -33.38 41.33
C VAL A 53 -43.63 -34.27 40.84
N HIS A 54 -44.89 -33.85 41.01
CA HIS A 54 -46.05 -34.63 40.55
C HIS A 54 -46.05 -34.78 39.02
N GLU A 55 -45.82 -33.69 38.27
CA GLU A 55 -45.74 -33.74 36.81
C GLU A 55 -44.56 -34.59 36.31
N ALA A 56 -43.43 -34.57 37.02
CA ALA A 56 -42.29 -35.42 36.68
C ALA A 56 -42.54 -36.91 36.96
N ILE A 57 -43.30 -37.25 38.01
CA ILE A 57 -43.74 -38.63 38.28
C ILE A 57 -44.68 -39.10 37.18
N GLU A 58 -45.67 -38.30 36.80
CA GLU A 58 -46.60 -38.60 35.71
C GLU A 58 -45.85 -38.82 34.38
N ARG A 59 -44.91 -37.94 34.03
CA ARG A 59 -44.08 -38.09 32.82
C ARG A 59 -43.22 -39.35 32.85
N ALA A 60 -42.61 -39.65 34.00
CA ALA A 60 -41.76 -40.82 34.17
C ALA A 60 -42.54 -42.14 34.03
N ILE A 61 -43.80 -42.18 34.47
CA ILE A 61 -44.68 -43.35 34.35
C ILE A 61 -45.27 -43.45 32.94
N ALA A 62 -45.66 -42.33 32.33
CA ALA A 62 -46.20 -42.29 30.96
C ALA A 62 -45.17 -42.63 29.87
N GLY A 63 -43.88 -42.73 30.22
CA GLY A 63 -42.82 -43.17 29.32
C GLY A 63 -42.54 -42.20 28.16
N THR A 64 -42.86 -40.92 28.31
CA THR A 64 -42.58 -39.91 27.28
C THR A 64 -41.09 -39.52 27.33
N PRO A 65 -40.28 -39.88 26.31
CA PRO A 65 -38.86 -39.51 26.31
C PRO A 65 -38.71 -37.99 26.16
N GLU A 66 -37.87 -37.37 27.00
CA GLU A 66 -37.48 -35.97 26.83
C GLU A 66 -36.84 -35.76 25.43
N PRO A 67 -37.16 -34.65 24.72
CA PRO A 67 -36.49 -34.34 23.46
C PRO A 67 -35.03 -33.93 23.74
N ARG A 68 -34.10 -34.84 23.44
CA ARG A 68 -32.66 -34.57 23.40
C ARG A 68 -32.36 -33.38 22.47
N ARG A 69 -31.93 -32.25 23.04
CA ARG A 69 -31.44 -31.10 22.27
C ARG A 69 -30.19 -31.49 21.47
N LEU A 70 -30.31 -31.49 20.14
CA LEU A 70 -29.20 -31.66 19.19
C LEU A 70 -28.26 -30.44 19.22
N THR A 71 -27.17 -30.50 20.00
CA THR A 71 -26.07 -29.52 19.99
C THR A 71 -24.75 -30.14 19.50
N GLY A 72 -24.80 -31.16 18.64
CA GLY A 72 -23.63 -31.87 18.11
C GLY A 72 -23.08 -31.34 16.77
N PRO A 73 -23.89 -31.19 15.71
CA PRO A 73 -23.34 -30.97 14.37
C PRO A 73 -22.82 -29.55 14.13
N LEU A 74 -23.38 -28.54 14.80
CA LEU A 74 -22.98 -27.14 14.59
C LEU A 74 -21.62 -26.78 15.22
N VAL A 75 -21.25 -27.40 16.35
CA VAL A 75 -19.95 -27.17 17.01
C VAL A 75 -18.81 -27.76 16.19
N ALA A 76 -19.00 -28.95 15.62
CA ALA A 76 -18.00 -29.59 14.77
C ALA A 76 -17.76 -28.80 13.46
N LEU A 77 -18.82 -28.32 12.81
CA LEU A 77 -18.71 -27.44 11.63
C LEU A 77 -17.99 -26.12 11.96
N GLY A 78 -18.28 -25.52 13.11
CA GLY A 78 -17.57 -24.32 13.58
C GLY A 78 -16.07 -24.58 13.78
N LEU A 79 -15.70 -25.69 14.41
CA LEU A 79 -14.29 -26.07 14.60
C LEU A 79 -13.56 -26.33 13.28
N VAL A 80 -14.19 -27.03 12.33
CA VAL A 80 -13.61 -27.23 10.98
C VAL A 80 -13.45 -25.91 10.24
N GLY A 81 -14.44 -25.01 10.31
CA GLY A 81 -14.36 -23.67 9.70
C GLY A 81 -13.21 -22.84 10.28
N VAL A 82 -13.01 -22.88 11.60
CA VAL A 82 -11.90 -22.20 12.28
C VAL A 82 -10.55 -22.80 11.86
N VAL A 83 -10.42 -24.12 11.82
CA VAL A 83 -9.18 -24.78 11.39
C VAL A 83 -8.86 -24.44 9.93
N VAL A 84 -9.83 -24.54 9.03
CA VAL A 84 -9.66 -24.19 7.61
C VAL A 84 -9.30 -22.71 7.45
N GLY A 85 -10.00 -21.81 8.13
CA GLY A 85 -9.69 -20.37 8.10
C GLY A 85 -8.30 -20.03 8.64
N THR A 86 -7.87 -20.71 9.71
CA THR A 86 -6.54 -20.53 10.30
C THR A 86 -5.45 -21.06 9.38
N VAL A 87 -5.66 -22.23 8.77
CA VAL A 87 -4.73 -22.80 7.78
C VAL A 87 -4.62 -21.90 6.54
N VAL A 88 -5.75 -21.39 6.02
CA VAL A 88 -5.75 -20.45 4.89
C VAL A 88 -5.01 -19.16 5.28
N ALA A 89 -5.27 -18.58 6.45
CA ALA A 89 -4.58 -17.37 6.89
C ALA A 89 -3.07 -17.58 7.09
N LEU A 90 -2.65 -18.74 7.61
CA LEU A 90 -1.22 -19.07 7.81
C LEU A 90 -0.49 -19.42 6.51
N THR A 91 -1.22 -19.87 5.47
CA THR A 91 -0.64 -20.27 4.18
C THR A 91 -0.83 -19.22 3.08
N TYR A 92 -1.73 -18.26 3.26
CA TYR A 92 -1.98 -17.18 2.31
C TYR A 92 -0.74 -16.29 2.20
N ARG A 93 -0.10 -16.34 1.03
CA ARG A 93 0.89 -15.35 0.62
C ARG A 93 0.21 -14.37 -0.33
N PRO A 94 0.22 -13.07 -0.04
CA PRO A 94 -0.21 -12.07 -1.00
C PRO A 94 0.49 -12.29 -2.34
N ALA A 95 -0.22 -11.99 -3.43
CA ALA A 95 0.42 -11.99 -4.73
C ALA A 95 1.52 -10.91 -4.75
N PRO A 96 2.68 -11.17 -5.38
CA PRO A 96 3.73 -10.16 -5.52
C PRO A 96 3.21 -8.84 -6.09
N GLY A 97 3.60 -7.74 -5.45
CA GLY A 97 3.37 -6.39 -5.95
C GLY A 97 4.52 -5.91 -6.85
N PRO A 98 4.30 -4.93 -7.73
CA PRO A 98 5.40 -4.31 -8.47
C PRO A 98 6.24 -3.42 -7.54
N MET A 99 7.56 -3.53 -7.64
CA MET A 99 8.51 -2.68 -6.93
C MET A 99 8.31 -1.21 -7.31
N PRO A 100 8.15 -0.27 -6.36
CA PRO A 100 7.95 1.14 -6.68
C PRO A 100 9.20 1.76 -7.32
N SER A 101 9.00 2.79 -8.13
CA SER A 101 10.09 3.64 -8.60
C SER A 101 10.70 4.44 -7.44
N LEU A 102 12.03 4.52 -7.43
CA LEU A 102 12.81 5.31 -6.46
C LEU A 102 13.49 6.52 -7.12
N PHE A 103 13.03 6.89 -8.31
CA PHE A 103 13.62 7.94 -9.12
C PHE A 103 13.62 9.29 -8.37
N ALA A 104 14.75 10.00 -8.44
CA ALA A 104 15.00 11.27 -7.75
C ALA A 104 14.97 11.23 -6.21
N LEU A 105 14.89 10.05 -5.58
CA LEU A 105 15.00 9.94 -4.12
C LEU A 105 16.45 9.88 -3.68
N ASP A 106 16.71 10.36 -2.47
CA ASP A 106 17.93 10.02 -1.73
C ASP A 106 17.73 8.70 -0.97
N GLY A 107 18.82 8.11 -0.48
CA GLY A 107 18.80 6.85 0.25
C GLY A 107 17.89 6.85 1.48
N ALA A 108 17.80 7.97 2.22
CA ALA A 108 16.99 8.06 3.42
C ALA A 108 15.48 8.05 3.09
N ARG A 109 15.07 8.84 2.10
CA ARG A 109 13.69 8.88 1.61
C ARG A 109 13.29 7.57 0.94
N ALA A 110 14.18 6.97 0.16
CA ALA A 110 13.94 5.66 -0.44
C ALA A 110 13.77 4.57 0.61
N GLN A 111 14.64 4.53 1.63
CA GLN A 111 14.51 3.62 2.75
C GLN A 111 13.17 3.81 3.48
N GLN A 112 12.84 5.05 3.85
CA GLN A 112 11.57 5.35 4.51
C GLN A 112 10.35 4.92 3.68
N GLN A 113 10.35 5.18 2.36
CA GLN A 113 9.25 4.82 1.48
C GLN A 113 9.08 3.30 1.38
N LEU A 114 10.18 2.55 1.29
CA LEU A 114 10.16 1.09 1.15
C LEU A 114 9.83 0.39 2.46
N GLU A 115 10.37 0.83 3.58
CA GLU A 115 10.03 0.30 4.90
C GLU A 115 8.55 0.55 5.23
N ALA A 116 8.00 1.71 4.83
CA ALA A 116 6.57 1.98 4.96
C ALA A 116 5.68 1.03 4.12
N GLN A 117 6.25 0.38 3.10
CA GLN A 117 5.59 -0.67 2.31
C GLN A 117 5.91 -2.09 2.80
N GLY A 118 6.66 -2.24 3.89
CA GLY A 118 6.96 -3.53 4.51
C GLY A 118 8.16 -4.25 3.90
N TYR A 119 9.04 -3.56 3.19
CA TYR A 119 10.32 -4.13 2.71
C TYR A 119 11.43 -3.92 3.73
N ASP A 120 12.35 -4.88 3.83
CA ASP A 120 13.64 -4.68 4.49
C ASP A 120 14.59 -3.97 3.52
N VAL A 121 15.33 -2.96 3.97
CA VAL A 121 16.16 -2.13 3.07
C VAL A 121 17.64 -2.21 3.44
N VAL A 122 18.48 -2.43 2.43
CA VAL A 122 19.94 -2.35 2.55
C VAL A 122 20.46 -1.25 1.63
N LEU A 123 20.99 -0.17 2.19
CA LEU A 123 21.66 0.88 1.43
C LEU A 123 23.08 0.47 1.07
N ARG A 124 23.42 0.56 -0.23
CA ARG A 124 24.75 0.26 -0.76
C ARG A 124 25.30 1.46 -1.53
N PRO A 125 26.22 2.23 -0.93
CA PRO A 125 26.88 3.33 -1.62
C PRO A 125 27.78 2.84 -2.76
N VAL A 126 27.75 3.50 -3.91
CA VAL A 126 28.51 3.18 -5.13
C VAL A 126 29.06 4.46 -5.75
N ARG A 127 30.31 4.40 -6.22
CA ARG A 127 30.94 5.52 -6.92
C ARG A 127 30.16 5.86 -8.20
N ALA A 128 29.65 7.07 -8.26
CA ALA A 128 28.92 7.62 -9.42
C ALA A 128 28.98 9.14 -9.37
N CYS A 129 28.91 9.81 -10.51
CA CYS A 129 28.98 11.28 -10.56
C CYS A 129 27.65 11.98 -10.21
N GLU A 130 26.66 11.27 -9.70
CA GLU A 130 25.39 11.86 -9.26
C GLU A 130 25.54 12.54 -7.88
N PRO A 131 24.59 13.41 -7.49
CA PRO A 131 24.55 14.00 -6.15
C PRO A 131 24.71 12.95 -5.05
N ASP A 132 25.45 13.29 -4.00
CA ASP A 132 25.71 12.38 -2.89
C ASP A 132 24.42 11.83 -2.29
N GLY A 133 24.37 10.51 -2.08
CA GLY A 133 23.20 9.82 -1.52
C GLY A 133 22.03 9.61 -2.49
N LEU A 134 22.06 10.14 -3.71
CA LEU A 134 20.99 9.92 -4.71
C LEU A 134 20.87 8.43 -5.06
N VAL A 135 19.65 7.92 -5.14
CA VAL A 135 19.37 6.55 -5.60
C VAL A 135 19.68 6.40 -7.08
N LEU A 136 20.51 5.40 -7.39
CA LEU A 136 20.87 5.00 -8.75
C LEU A 136 19.99 3.86 -9.28
N GLY A 137 19.35 3.12 -8.37
CA GLY A 137 18.53 1.95 -8.65
C GLY A 137 18.42 1.03 -7.44
N SER A 138 17.64 -0.03 -7.60
CA SER A 138 17.48 -1.07 -6.59
C SER A 138 17.46 -2.47 -7.20
N GLU A 139 17.68 -3.46 -6.36
CA GLU A 139 17.49 -4.88 -6.65
C GLU A 139 16.49 -5.44 -5.61
N PRO A 140 15.29 -5.91 -6.02
CA PRO A 140 14.72 -5.90 -7.37
C PRO A 140 14.57 -4.50 -7.99
N ALA A 141 14.61 -4.40 -9.32
CA ALA A 141 14.46 -3.15 -10.06
C ALA A 141 13.00 -2.66 -10.03
N ALA A 142 12.79 -1.36 -10.26
CA ALA A 142 11.45 -0.78 -10.31
C ALA A 142 10.57 -1.49 -11.34
N GLY A 143 9.31 -1.76 -10.99
CA GLY A 143 8.35 -2.52 -11.78
C GLY A 143 8.50 -4.04 -11.72
N GLN A 144 9.59 -4.59 -11.19
CA GLN A 144 9.71 -6.03 -10.99
C GLN A 144 8.79 -6.51 -9.87
N LEU A 145 8.20 -7.69 -10.03
CA LEU A 145 7.35 -8.28 -9.01
C LEU A 145 8.17 -8.74 -7.80
N VAL A 146 7.82 -8.24 -6.63
CA VAL A 146 8.50 -8.49 -5.36
C VAL A 146 7.49 -8.98 -4.32
N GLN A 147 7.92 -9.94 -3.49
CA GLN A 147 7.13 -10.45 -2.38
C GLN A 147 7.16 -9.46 -1.22
N ASP A 148 6.07 -9.36 -0.46
CA ASP A 148 6.03 -8.58 0.78
C ASP A 148 7.09 -9.12 1.77
N GLY A 149 7.75 -8.21 2.50
CA GLY A 149 8.83 -8.57 3.42
C GLY A 149 10.15 -8.95 2.76
N ALA A 150 10.29 -8.82 1.44
CA ALA A 150 11.56 -9.05 0.77
C ALA A 150 12.60 -7.97 1.13
N THR A 151 13.88 -8.35 1.11
CA THR A 151 14.98 -7.41 1.25
C THR A 151 15.30 -6.75 -0.08
N VAL A 152 15.24 -5.42 -0.12
CA VAL A 152 15.61 -4.58 -1.27
C VAL A 152 16.99 -3.99 -1.04
N THR A 153 17.91 -4.21 -1.98
CA THR A 153 19.20 -3.51 -1.99
C THR A 153 19.09 -2.23 -2.81
N VAL A 154 19.23 -1.08 -2.18
CA VAL A 154 19.18 0.23 -2.84
C VAL A 154 20.60 0.76 -3.04
N ARG A 155 20.96 1.06 -4.29
CA ARG A 155 22.28 1.62 -4.62
C ARG A 155 22.22 3.14 -4.60
N THR A 156 23.10 3.77 -3.82
CA THR A 156 23.19 5.23 -3.72
C THR A 156 24.50 5.75 -4.28
N ALA A 157 24.51 6.99 -4.78
CA ALA A 157 25.68 7.61 -5.35
C ALA A 157 26.65 8.11 -4.27
N VAL A 158 27.95 7.95 -4.53
CA VAL A 158 29.03 8.62 -3.84
C VAL A 158 29.90 9.31 -4.90
N PRO A 159 29.82 10.64 -5.06
CA PRO A 159 30.64 11.38 -6.00
C PRO A 159 32.12 11.19 -5.66
N SER A 160 32.92 10.80 -6.67
CA SER A 160 34.35 10.61 -6.47
C SER A 160 35.14 10.79 -7.76
N GLY A 161 36.28 11.49 -7.64
CA GLY A 161 37.21 11.73 -8.74
C GLY A 161 36.95 13.03 -9.50
N THR A 162 38.00 13.56 -10.10
CA THR A 162 38.05 14.91 -10.71
C THR A 162 37.01 15.16 -11.80
N ASN A 163 36.65 14.12 -12.57
CA ASN A 163 35.62 14.24 -13.60
C ASN A 163 34.22 14.40 -12.99
N CYS A 164 33.95 13.75 -11.87
CA CYS A 164 32.68 13.94 -11.16
C CYS A 164 32.64 15.34 -10.53
N ASP A 165 33.75 15.82 -9.95
CA ASP A 165 33.81 17.15 -9.32
C ASP A 165 33.45 18.27 -10.31
N ALA A 166 33.96 18.18 -11.55
CA ALA A 166 33.66 19.15 -12.61
C ALA A 166 32.18 19.16 -13.03
N LEU A 167 31.50 18.02 -12.96
CA LEU A 167 30.11 17.86 -13.38
C LEU A 167 29.11 17.98 -12.22
N TYR A 168 29.58 17.89 -10.98
CA TYR A 168 28.75 17.76 -9.78
C TYR A 168 27.73 18.89 -9.68
N GLY A 169 28.18 20.15 -9.79
CA GLY A 169 27.29 21.32 -9.69
C GLY A 169 26.18 21.33 -10.73
N PHE A 170 26.47 20.90 -11.97
CA PHE A 170 25.48 20.81 -13.04
C PHE A 170 24.46 19.70 -12.78
N ARG A 171 24.90 18.54 -12.29
CA ARG A 171 24.00 17.43 -11.98
C ARG A 171 23.16 17.69 -10.74
N SER A 172 23.73 18.31 -9.71
CA SER A 172 22.98 18.76 -8.52
C SER A 172 21.87 19.74 -8.89
N ASP A 173 22.16 20.74 -9.74
CA ASP A 173 21.14 21.69 -10.20
C ASP A 173 20.02 21.00 -11.00
N ALA A 174 20.40 20.06 -11.88
CA ALA A 174 19.44 19.30 -12.67
C ALA A 174 18.50 18.47 -11.78
N TRP A 175 19.07 17.71 -10.84
CA TRP A 175 18.27 16.91 -9.89
C TRP A 175 17.44 17.77 -8.94
N GLN A 176 17.89 18.96 -8.57
CA GLN A 176 17.08 19.87 -7.74
C GLN A 176 15.83 20.34 -8.49
N PHE A 177 15.94 20.67 -9.79
CA PHE A 177 14.78 21.04 -10.60
C PHE A 177 13.81 19.87 -10.80
N VAL A 178 14.33 18.67 -11.13
CA VAL A 178 13.49 17.46 -11.26
C VAL A 178 12.84 17.07 -9.93
N GLY A 179 13.59 17.17 -8.83
CA GLY A 179 13.09 16.93 -7.49
C GLY A 179 12.00 17.90 -7.08
N PHE A 180 12.09 19.18 -7.47
CA PHE A 180 11.04 20.18 -7.27
C PHE A 180 9.73 19.79 -7.95
N ALA A 181 9.78 19.32 -9.21
CA ALA A 181 8.60 18.81 -9.90
C ALA A 181 7.95 17.62 -9.15
N LEU A 182 8.75 16.85 -8.43
CA LEU A 182 8.31 15.70 -7.63
C LEU A 182 7.85 16.08 -6.20
N GLY A 183 7.78 17.38 -5.87
CA GLY A 183 7.35 17.89 -4.57
C GLY A 183 8.50 18.16 -3.58
N GLY A 184 9.74 18.15 -4.06
CA GLY A 184 10.93 18.55 -3.31
C GLY A 184 11.06 20.08 -3.13
N PRO A 185 12.13 20.54 -2.46
CA PRO A 185 12.37 21.96 -2.28
C PRO A 185 12.66 22.67 -3.61
N PRO A 186 12.28 23.95 -3.77
CA PRO A 186 12.51 24.69 -5.00
C PRO A 186 14.02 24.94 -5.24
N PRO A 187 14.47 24.93 -6.50
CA PRO A 187 15.78 25.49 -6.86
C PRO A 187 15.79 27.01 -6.70
N GLY A 188 16.99 27.60 -6.80
CA GLY A 188 17.14 29.05 -6.82
C GLY A 188 16.53 29.64 -8.09
N PHE A 189 15.36 30.27 -8.00
CA PHE A 189 14.75 31.01 -9.10
C PHE A 189 15.12 32.49 -9.06
N ALA A 190 15.33 33.09 -10.23
CA ALA A 190 15.50 34.53 -10.38
C ALA A 190 14.22 35.29 -10.03
N ARG A 191 14.27 36.63 -10.05
CA ARG A 191 13.09 37.49 -9.76
C ARG A 191 11.93 37.23 -10.72
N THR A 192 12.26 36.91 -11.96
CA THR A 192 11.33 36.58 -13.03
C THR A 192 11.87 35.35 -13.74
N VAL A 193 11.01 34.36 -13.95
CA VAL A 193 11.32 33.14 -14.69
C VAL A 193 10.46 33.12 -15.94
N THR A 194 11.09 33.10 -17.11
CA THR A 194 10.40 32.94 -18.39
C THR A 194 10.25 31.47 -18.73
N ILE A 195 9.05 31.04 -19.09
CA ILE A 195 8.76 29.64 -19.37
C ILE A 195 8.24 29.54 -20.80
N VAL A 196 8.78 28.57 -21.54
CA VAL A 196 8.35 28.22 -22.90
C VAL A 196 8.16 26.71 -22.96
N VAL A 197 7.05 26.26 -23.52
CA VAL A 197 6.79 24.83 -23.77
C VAL A 197 6.52 24.66 -25.25
N ASP A 198 7.23 23.74 -25.89
CA ASP A 198 7.10 23.39 -27.33
C ASP A 198 7.10 24.59 -28.29
N GLY A 199 7.81 25.66 -27.93
CA GLY A 199 7.91 26.88 -28.74
C GLY A 199 6.67 27.77 -28.74
N TRP A 200 5.69 27.48 -27.87
CA TRP A 200 4.51 28.32 -27.66
C TRP A 200 4.85 29.64 -26.97
N ASP A 201 3.89 30.56 -26.96
CA ASP A 201 4.07 31.90 -26.39
C ASP A 201 4.63 31.85 -24.95
N PRO A 202 5.72 32.58 -24.66
CA PRO A 202 6.34 32.57 -23.35
C PRO A 202 5.41 33.18 -22.30
N TRP A 203 5.32 32.54 -21.14
CA TRP A 203 4.74 33.14 -19.94
C TRP A 203 5.80 33.36 -18.87
N ARG A 204 5.47 34.18 -17.87
CA ARG A 204 6.41 34.56 -16.81
C ARG A 204 5.82 34.31 -15.44
N LEU A 205 6.65 33.79 -14.55
CA LEU A 205 6.38 33.72 -13.12
C LEU A 205 7.31 34.69 -12.40
N ASP A 206 6.79 35.39 -11.40
CA ASP A 206 7.67 36.05 -10.42
C ASP A 206 8.28 35.00 -9.48
N HIS A 207 9.26 35.42 -8.68
CA HIS A 207 9.94 34.51 -7.74
C HIS A 207 8.98 33.78 -6.79
N VAL A 208 7.92 34.44 -6.31
CA VAL A 208 6.97 33.86 -5.35
C VAL A 208 6.11 32.78 -6.03
N ALA A 209 5.68 33.03 -7.26
CA ALA A 209 4.96 32.05 -8.05
C ALA A 209 5.88 30.91 -8.52
N ALA A 210 7.14 31.19 -8.85
CA ALA A 210 8.08 30.19 -9.35
C ALA A 210 8.40 29.10 -8.30
N ILE A 211 8.40 29.42 -7.01
CA ILE A 211 8.66 28.44 -5.93
C ILE A 211 7.46 27.54 -5.60
N ASP A 212 6.30 27.76 -6.22
CA ASP A 212 5.08 26.96 -6.05
C ASP A 212 4.80 26.13 -7.32
N PRO A 213 4.99 24.79 -7.31
CA PRO A 213 4.79 23.93 -8.47
C PRO A 213 3.40 24.08 -9.12
N ALA A 214 2.36 24.40 -8.34
CA ALA A 214 0.99 24.54 -8.84
C ALA A 214 0.83 25.75 -9.78
N ARG A 215 1.75 26.72 -9.74
CA ARG A 215 1.74 27.91 -10.61
C ARG A 215 2.33 27.67 -11.99
N TRP A 216 2.94 26.50 -12.21
CA TRP A 216 3.55 26.13 -13.48
C TRP A 216 2.56 25.47 -14.45
N GLY A 217 1.28 25.40 -14.10
CA GLY A 217 0.25 24.70 -14.89
C GLY A 217 0.52 23.19 -14.94
N GLU A 218 0.25 22.57 -16.07
CA GLU A 218 0.44 21.11 -16.26
C GLU A 218 1.91 20.69 -16.37
N LEU A 219 2.84 21.65 -16.53
CA LEU A 219 4.23 21.33 -16.83
C LEU A 219 4.90 20.50 -15.73
N MET A 220 4.75 20.90 -14.46
CA MET A 220 5.36 20.15 -13.35
C MET A 220 4.74 18.76 -13.20
N THR A 221 3.43 18.63 -13.45
CA THR A 221 2.73 17.34 -13.49
C THR A 221 3.31 16.44 -14.58
N THR A 222 3.47 16.93 -15.81
CA THR A 222 4.06 16.16 -16.92
C THR A 222 5.48 15.68 -16.62
N ILE A 223 6.31 16.54 -16.02
CA ILE A 223 7.68 16.16 -15.59
C ILE A 223 7.60 15.06 -14.53
N ALA A 224 6.75 15.23 -13.52
CA ALA A 224 6.59 14.27 -12.43
C ALA A 224 6.08 12.91 -12.92
N GLU A 225 5.09 12.88 -13.82
CA GLU A 225 4.56 11.65 -14.41
C GLU A 225 5.62 10.92 -15.23
N THR A 226 6.34 11.65 -16.09
CA THR A 226 7.43 11.07 -16.89
C THR A 226 8.52 10.49 -16.00
N ALA A 227 8.91 11.21 -14.94
CA ALA A 227 9.92 10.76 -13.97
C ALA A 227 9.48 9.53 -13.14
N ARG A 228 8.18 9.38 -12.87
CA ARG A 228 7.63 8.25 -12.10
C ARG A 228 7.34 7.02 -12.95
N THR A 229 7.35 7.15 -14.27
CA THR A 229 7.03 6.05 -15.20
C THR A 229 8.08 4.96 -15.09
N THR A 230 7.65 3.71 -14.89
CA THR A 230 8.54 2.55 -14.99
C THR A 230 9.06 2.44 -16.42
N ALA A 231 10.37 2.26 -16.58
CA ALA A 231 11.02 2.19 -17.89
C ALA A 231 11.71 0.83 -18.10
N PRO A 232 11.86 0.36 -19.34
CA PRO A 232 12.59 -0.87 -19.68
C PRO A 232 14.11 -0.63 -19.65
N THR A 233 14.61 -0.12 -18.54
CA THR A 233 16.02 0.11 -18.25
C THR A 233 16.50 -0.90 -17.20
N PRO A 234 17.82 -1.09 -17.03
CA PRO A 234 18.34 -2.05 -16.04
C PRO A 234 17.87 -1.79 -14.59
N ASN A 235 17.53 -0.55 -14.24
CA ASN A 235 17.04 -0.18 -12.91
C ASN A 235 15.51 0.04 -12.85
N GLY A 236 14.80 -0.15 -13.96
CA GLY A 236 13.35 0.02 -14.06
C GLY A 236 12.87 1.48 -14.06
N MET A 237 13.79 2.45 -14.10
CA MET A 237 13.50 3.89 -13.98
C MET A 237 13.88 4.64 -15.26
N PRO A 238 13.27 5.80 -15.55
CA PRO A 238 13.66 6.62 -16.69
C PRO A 238 15.13 7.01 -16.62
N ARG A 239 15.79 7.12 -17.78
CA ARG A 239 17.16 7.58 -17.85
C ARG A 239 17.21 9.11 -17.80
N LEU A 240 17.93 9.65 -16.83
CA LEU A 240 18.27 11.08 -16.79
C LEU A 240 19.61 11.33 -17.48
N THR A 241 19.61 12.19 -18.50
CA THR A 241 20.84 12.70 -19.12
C THR A 241 20.98 14.19 -18.84
N VAL A 242 22.15 14.60 -18.36
CA VAL A 242 22.48 16.01 -18.08
C VAL A 242 23.60 16.45 -18.99
N ARG A 243 23.41 17.54 -19.74
CA ARG A 243 24.40 18.10 -20.66
C ARG A 243 24.47 19.62 -20.51
N THR A 244 25.65 20.17 -20.75
CA THR A 244 25.84 21.60 -20.95
C THR A 244 26.30 21.81 -22.38
N SER A 245 25.57 22.59 -23.17
CA SER A 245 25.94 22.86 -24.57
C SER A 245 25.42 24.20 -25.05
N LEU A 246 26.03 24.69 -26.14
CA LEU A 246 25.38 25.66 -27.02
C LEU A 246 24.28 24.94 -27.79
N ILE A 247 23.14 25.59 -27.90
CA ILE A 247 21.87 24.97 -28.31
C ILE A 247 21.84 24.79 -29.84
N PRO A 248 21.28 23.69 -30.37
CA PRO A 248 20.97 23.61 -31.80
C PRO A 248 19.89 24.64 -32.20
N GLU A 249 19.84 25.04 -33.47
CA GLU A 249 18.85 26.01 -33.98
C GLU A 249 17.39 25.54 -33.79
N SER A 250 17.17 24.23 -33.79
CA SER A 250 15.90 23.60 -33.45
C SER A 250 16.13 22.33 -32.63
N LEU A 251 15.15 21.97 -31.81
CA LEU A 251 15.15 20.73 -31.05
C LEU A 251 13.76 20.08 -31.17
N CYS A 252 13.72 18.79 -31.49
CA CYS A 252 12.46 18.04 -31.63
C CYS A 252 11.46 18.67 -32.62
N GLY A 253 11.98 19.23 -33.72
CA GLY A 253 11.19 19.93 -34.73
C GLY A 253 10.64 21.29 -34.28
N VAL A 254 11.01 21.75 -33.08
CA VAL A 254 10.59 23.04 -32.54
C VAL A 254 11.76 24.02 -32.66
N PRO A 255 11.56 25.18 -33.33
CA PRO A 255 12.56 26.24 -33.34
C PRO A 255 12.89 26.70 -31.94
N HIS A 256 14.16 27.02 -31.71
CA HIS A 256 14.56 27.51 -30.42
C HIS A 256 14.04 28.95 -30.19
N PRO A 257 13.55 29.33 -28.98
CA PRO A 257 12.97 30.65 -28.75
C PRO A 257 13.93 31.81 -29.06
N ASP A 258 13.39 32.92 -29.56
CA ASP A 258 14.19 34.12 -29.80
C ASP A 258 14.78 34.70 -28.51
N GLY A 259 15.94 35.35 -28.60
CA GLY A 259 16.59 36.02 -27.48
C GLY A 259 17.36 35.11 -26.51
N THR A 260 17.37 33.80 -26.75
CA THR A 260 18.18 32.84 -25.98
C THR A 260 19.48 32.44 -26.68
N GLN A 261 19.68 32.89 -27.92
CA GLN A 261 20.87 32.57 -28.71
C GLN A 261 22.17 32.98 -27.99
N GLY A 262 23.16 32.08 -28.00
CA GLY A 262 24.48 32.32 -27.39
C GLY A 262 24.55 32.12 -25.87
N ARG A 263 23.42 31.84 -25.19
CA ARG A 263 23.44 31.45 -23.77
C ARG A 263 23.69 29.95 -23.64
N ALA A 264 24.55 29.56 -22.70
CA ALA A 264 24.71 28.16 -22.34
C ALA A 264 23.52 27.68 -21.51
N VAL A 265 23.01 26.48 -21.82
CA VAL A 265 21.92 25.85 -21.07
C VAL A 265 22.41 24.63 -20.31
N LEU A 266 21.74 24.36 -19.20
CA LEU A 266 21.77 23.06 -18.55
C LEU A 266 20.59 22.25 -19.09
N ARG A 267 20.87 21.31 -19.99
CA ARG A 267 19.88 20.42 -20.59
C ARG A 267 19.69 19.18 -19.74
N ILE A 268 18.44 18.85 -19.50
CA ILE A 268 17.98 17.67 -18.78
C ILE A 268 17.09 16.89 -19.73
N GLU A 269 17.40 15.63 -19.98
CA GLU A 269 16.55 14.72 -20.75
C GLU A 269 16.09 13.59 -19.83
N ILE A 270 14.77 13.41 -19.72
CA ILE A 270 14.15 12.29 -19.00
C ILE A 270 13.56 11.35 -20.05
N ASP A 271 14.18 10.18 -20.19
CA ASP A 271 13.85 9.23 -21.25
C ASP A 271 13.35 7.90 -20.67
N PRO A 272 12.03 7.61 -20.72
CA PRO A 272 11.47 6.35 -20.26
C PRO A 272 11.53 5.25 -21.34
N ARG A 273 12.08 5.52 -22.52
CA ARG A 273 12.14 4.56 -23.64
C ARG A 273 13.28 3.55 -23.46
N PRO A 274 13.24 2.40 -24.16
CA PRO A 274 14.33 1.45 -24.17
C PRO A 274 15.66 2.07 -24.63
N GLU A 275 16.78 1.55 -24.10
CA GLU A 275 18.10 1.94 -24.58
C GLU A 275 18.25 1.66 -26.08
N GLY A 276 18.90 2.57 -26.79
CA GLY A 276 19.13 2.47 -28.24
C GLY A 276 18.03 3.06 -29.12
N VAL A 277 16.86 3.41 -28.57
CA VAL A 277 15.84 4.18 -29.30
C VAL A 277 16.33 5.62 -29.50
N GLN A 278 16.60 5.98 -30.74
CA GLN A 278 17.05 7.34 -31.11
C GLN A 278 15.97 8.16 -31.83
N ASN A 279 14.92 7.50 -32.33
CA ASN A 279 13.79 8.17 -32.97
C ASN A 279 12.84 8.70 -31.89
N GLY A 280 12.38 9.94 -32.04
CA GLY A 280 11.48 10.60 -31.10
C GLY A 280 12.18 11.61 -30.19
N CYS A 281 11.38 12.47 -29.59
CA CYS A 281 11.83 13.43 -28.59
C CYS A 281 11.61 12.85 -27.19
N PRO A 282 12.64 12.66 -26.35
CA PRO A 282 12.42 12.48 -24.92
C PRO A 282 11.95 13.80 -24.29
N LEU A 283 11.38 13.75 -23.08
CA LEU A 283 11.08 14.96 -22.33
C LEU A 283 12.40 15.72 -22.11
N THR A 284 12.52 16.90 -22.70
CA THR A 284 13.75 17.70 -22.64
C THR A 284 13.48 19.03 -21.99
N ILE A 285 14.32 19.41 -21.03
CA ILE A 285 14.19 20.64 -20.25
C ILE A 285 15.52 21.37 -20.33
N ASP A 286 15.51 22.58 -20.88
CA ASP A 286 16.65 23.49 -20.92
C ASP A 286 16.49 24.54 -19.84
N LEU A 287 17.41 24.54 -18.88
CA LEU A 287 17.47 25.53 -17.82
C LEU A 287 18.46 26.63 -18.17
N TYR A 288 17.94 27.86 -18.25
CA TYR A 288 18.72 29.08 -18.36
C TYR A 288 19.03 29.61 -16.98
N ARG A 289 20.31 29.86 -16.75
CA ARG A 289 20.80 30.35 -15.47
C ARG A 289 21.51 31.69 -15.65
N SER A 290 21.36 32.53 -14.64
CA SER A 290 22.16 33.73 -14.47
C SER A 290 23.59 33.38 -14.00
N GLN A 291 24.46 34.39 -13.90
CA GLN A 291 25.82 34.20 -13.35
C GLN A 291 25.79 33.71 -11.89
N ASP A 292 24.75 34.07 -11.13
CA ASP A 292 24.54 33.66 -9.74
C ASP A 292 23.90 32.26 -9.62
N ARG A 293 23.84 31.51 -10.73
CA ARG A 293 23.20 30.18 -10.85
C ARG A 293 21.71 30.13 -10.54
N THR A 294 21.03 31.27 -10.47
CA THR A 294 19.57 31.30 -10.37
C THR A 294 18.93 31.03 -11.74
N ILE A 295 17.85 30.27 -11.77
CA ILE A 295 17.11 29.93 -12.98
C ILE A 295 16.25 31.13 -13.38
N ASP A 296 16.51 31.68 -14.57
CA ASP A 296 15.75 32.81 -15.14
C ASP A 296 14.91 32.42 -16.37
N GLY A 297 15.11 31.20 -16.88
CA GLY A 297 14.34 30.67 -17.99
C GLY A 297 14.27 29.15 -17.98
N VAL A 298 13.13 28.62 -18.40
CA VAL A 298 12.88 27.19 -18.55
C VAL A 298 12.22 26.96 -19.90
N VAL A 299 12.88 26.20 -20.76
CA VAL A 299 12.32 25.79 -22.05
C VAL A 299 12.11 24.29 -22.02
N VAL A 300 10.90 23.83 -22.32
CA VAL A 300 10.54 22.41 -22.27
C VAL A 300 10.05 21.95 -23.62
N TYR A 301 10.53 20.78 -24.02
CA TYR A 301 10.10 20.04 -25.20
C TYR A 301 9.42 18.76 -24.72
N THR A 302 8.14 18.63 -25.00
CA THR A 302 7.36 17.46 -24.57
C THR A 302 7.74 16.22 -25.38
N PRO A 303 7.56 15.01 -24.82
CA PRO A 303 7.86 13.79 -25.54
C PRO A 303 7.08 13.70 -26.85
N LYS A 304 7.76 13.30 -27.93
CA LYS A 304 7.16 13.06 -29.25
C LYS A 304 7.55 11.70 -29.77
N ASP A 305 6.56 10.93 -30.21
CA ASP A 305 6.77 9.62 -30.80
C ASP A 305 6.70 9.76 -32.33
N LEU A 306 7.85 9.87 -32.98
CA LEU A 306 7.92 10.19 -34.42
C LEU A 306 7.31 9.08 -35.30
N ASP A 307 7.16 7.86 -34.79
CA ASP A 307 6.49 6.76 -35.51
C ASP A 307 4.95 6.85 -35.46
N ARG A 308 4.39 7.60 -34.50
CA ARG A 308 2.94 7.73 -34.30
C ARG A 308 2.34 8.92 -35.05
N ASP A 309 3.12 9.98 -35.26
CA ASP A 309 2.68 11.21 -35.94
C ASP A 309 2.65 11.10 -37.48
N VAL A 310 3.40 10.16 -38.07
CA VAL A 310 3.32 9.89 -39.53
C VAL A 310 1.95 9.29 -39.92
N GLY A 311 1.28 8.60 -38.99
CA GLY A 311 -0.05 8.02 -39.22
C GLY A 311 -1.21 9.02 -39.17
N LEU A 312 -1.01 10.21 -38.59
CA LEU A 312 -2.05 11.25 -38.48
C LEU A 312 -1.96 12.32 -39.57
N ALA A 313 -0.80 12.46 -40.23
CA ALA A 313 -0.62 13.37 -41.37
C ALA A 313 -1.06 12.78 -42.73
N SER A 314 -1.54 11.54 -42.75
CA SER A 314 -1.98 10.83 -43.97
C SER A 314 -3.47 10.48 -43.98
N GLY A 315 -4.29 11.11 -43.11
CA GLY A 315 -5.74 10.92 -42.99
C GLY A 315 -6.56 12.09 -43.50
#